data_AF-A0A1H4CWY2-F1
#
_entry.id   AF-A0A1H4CWY2-F1
#
_cell.length_a   1.000
_cell.length_b   1.000
_cell.length_c   1.000
_cell.angle_alpha   90.00
_cell.angle_beta   90.00
_cell.angle_gamma   90.00
#
_symmetry.space_group_name_H-M   'P 1'
#
loop_
_entity.id
_entity.type
_entity.pdbx_description
1 polymer ?
#
loop_
_entity_poly.entity_id
_entity_poly.type
_entity_poly.pdbx_seq_one_letter_code
_entity_poly.pdbx_strand_id
1 'polypeptide(L)'
;MTTLLIIIVIALLGITFWQLSKIVKLSKPSDSNDTEIADNKDNKNQAQLMLAFTVFLYGLMFYSFWEYGKLLLPDSASEHGHTFDQLMLISMGLLIFVQMITQFLLHWFAYKYHGKKGRKALFYADNDKLEFIWTIIPVIALAGLIIYGLFSWNDIMNLEETDETLVVEIYAYQFDWRARYAGNDKTLGKANVRFIEGVNQLGLDESDPYTEDDVIVNELHLPKGRPVIFKFRSQDVLHSAYFPHFRAQMNVVPGMITQFGFTPTLTTEEMRQTDYMVDKVQTINEIREENSIELEAQGDMALEEYEFDYFLLCNKICGASHYNMQMKIVVEEEEDFDAWMSEQQTFQELTAKK
;
A
#
# COMPACT_ATOMS: atom_id res chain seq x y z
N MET A 1 31.76 16.26 -18.32
CA MET A 1 30.95 17.15 -19.19
C MET A 1 29.64 17.59 -18.53
N THR A 2 29.00 16.74 -17.71
CA THR A 2 27.71 16.98 -17.05
C THR A 2 27.74 18.04 -15.95
N THR A 3 28.77 18.06 -15.09
CA THR A 3 28.84 19.02 -13.95
C THR A 3 28.95 20.48 -14.40
N LEU A 4 29.77 20.77 -15.41
CA LEU A 4 29.93 22.12 -15.96
C LEU A 4 28.61 22.62 -16.60
N LEU A 5 27.91 21.72 -17.30
CA LEU A 5 26.62 22.01 -17.94
C LEU A 5 25.54 22.30 -16.89
N ILE A 6 25.50 21.53 -15.79
CA ILE A 6 24.58 21.77 -14.66
C ILE A 6 24.86 23.14 -14.01
N ILE A 7 26.13 23.50 -13.77
CA ILE A 7 26.50 24.80 -13.20
C ILE A 7 26.05 25.94 -14.13
N ILE A 8 26.25 25.79 -15.43
CA ILE A 8 25.82 26.78 -16.43
C ILE A 8 24.29 26.90 -16.45
N VAL A 9 23.55 25.80 -16.42
CA VAL A 9 22.08 25.81 -16.39
C VAL A 9 21.56 26.49 -15.11
N ILE A 10 22.14 26.19 -13.95
CA ILE A 10 21.75 26.85 -12.69
C ILE A 10 22.05 28.35 -12.74
N ALA A 11 23.20 28.75 -13.27
CA ALA A 11 23.55 30.16 -13.43
C ALA A 11 22.59 30.89 -14.39
N LEU A 12 22.26 30.26 -15.53
CA LEU A 12 21.31 30.80 -16.50
C LEU A 12 19.88 30.89 -15.95
N LEU A 13 19.44 29.91 -15.16
CA LEU A 13 18.16 29.97 -14.45
C LEU A 13 18.16 31.10 -13.42
N GLY A 14 19.23 31.27 -12.65
CA GLY A 14 19.39 32.39 -11.72
C GLY A 14 19.35 33.75 -12.42
N ILE A 15 20.01 33.89 -13.57
CA ILE A 15 19.97 35.09 -14.41
C ILE A 15 18.56 35.33 -14.96
N THR A 16 17.89 34.27 -15.43
CA THR A 16 16.51 34.34 -15.94
C THR A 16 15.56 34.82 -14.85
N PHE A 17 15.63 34.26 -13.64
CA PHE A 17 14.83 34.72 -12.49
C PHE A 17 15.14 36.17 -12.13
N TRP A 18 16.41 36.57 -12.14
CA TRP A 18 16.81 37.96 -11.88
C TRP A 18 16.28 38.94 -12.95
N GLN A 19 16.32 38.54 -14.22
CA GLN A 19 15.78 39.34 -15.33
C GLN A 19 14.26 39.44 -15.28
N LEU A 20 13.56 38.34 -14.99
CA LEU A 20 12.11 38.34 -14.81
C LEU A 20 11.71 39.26 -13.64
N SER A 21 12.43 39.21 -12.52
CA SER A 21 12.21 40.14 -11.40
C SER A 21 12.37 41.61 -11.81
N LYS A 22 13.38 41.93 -12.65
CA LYS A 22 13.57 43.28 -13.20
C LYS A 22 12.46 43.70 -14.16
N ILE A 23 12.04 42.81 -15.06
CA ILE A 23 10.97 43.08 -16.02
C ILE A 23 9.66 43.35 -15.28
N VAL A 24 9.34 42.55 -14.26
CA VAL A 24 8.17 42.76 -13.40
C VAL A 24 8.23 44.10 -12.67
N LYS A 25 9.41 44.51 -12.18
CA LYS A 25 9.60 45.85 -11.57
C LYS A 25 9.41 46.98 -12.57
N LEU A 26 9.87 46.81 -13.82
CA LEU A 26 9.78 47.81 -14.89
C LEU A 26 8.40 47.87 -15.55
N SER A 27 7.63 46.77 -15.53
CA SER A 27 6.27 46.71 -16.06
C SER A 27 5.21 47.23 -15.09
N LYS A 28 5.59 47.57 -13.86
CA LYS A 28 4.69 48.19 -12.89
C LYS A 28 4.48 49.68 -13.27
N PRO A 29 3.23 50.15 -13.41
CA PRO A 29 2.95 51.55 -13.65
C PRO A 29 3.51 52.43 -12.52
N SER A 30 3.89 53.68 -12.82
CA SER A 30 4.49 54.63 -11.86
C SER A 30 3.65 54.94 -10.61
N ASP A 31 2.36 54.57 -10.61
CA ASP A 31 1.43 54.68 -9.48
C ASP A 31 1.30 53.39 -8.64
N SER A 32 2.17 52.39 -8.86
CA SER A 32 2.19 51.19 -8.02
C SER A 32 2.73 51.52 -6.63
N ASN A 33 1.84 51.62 -5.66
CA ASN A 33 2.20 51.71 -4.24
C ASN A 33 2.96 50.43 -3.83
N ASP A 34 4.29 50.45 -3.84
CA ASP A 34 5.16 49.36 -3.39
C ASP A 34 5.33 49.38 -1.86
N THR A 35 4.27 49.74 -1.11
CA THR A 35 4.31 49.74 0.34
C THR A 35 4.21 48.31 0.87
N GLU A 36 5.09 47.91 1.79
CA GLU A 36 5.00 46.61 2.48
C GLU A 36 3.78 46.50 3.43
N ILE A 37 3.07 47.61 3.62
CA ILE A 37 1.87 47.69 4.45
C ILE A 37 0.64 47.38 3.59
N ALA A 38 -0.01 46.25 3.87
CA ALA A 38 -1.23 45.84 3.17
C ALA A 38 -2.37 46.88 3.34
N ASP A 39 -2.98 47.26 2.22
CA ASP A 39 -4.10 48.20 2.21
C ASP A 39 -5.48 47.50 2.16
N ASN A 40 -6.57 48.26 2.08
CA ASN A 40 -7.92 47.68 2.01
C ASN A 40 -8.17 46.89 0.71
N LYS A 41 -7.53 47.29 -0.40
CA LYS A 41 -7.64 46.63 -1.69
C LYS A 41 -6.89 45.30 -1.64
N ASP A 42 -5.70 45.26 -1.07
CA ASP A 42 -4.92 44.05 -0.84
C ASP A 42 -5.69 43.05 0.02
N ASN A 43 -6.19 43.50 1.17
CA ASN A 43 -6.97 42.66 2.09
C ASN A 43 -8.23 42.09 1.42
N LYS A 44 -8.94 42.89 0.62
CA LYS A 44 -10.13 42.44 -0.13
C LYS A 44 -9.75 41.43 -1.22
N ASN A 45 -8.65 41.67 -1.93
CA ASN A 45 -8.20 40.78 -2.99
C ASN A 45 -7.75 39.43 -2.40
N GLN A 46 -6.93 39.43 -1.35
CA GLN A 46 -6.50 38.22 -0.66
C GLN A 46 -7.68 37.44 -0.07
N ALA A 47 -8.67 38.14 0.51
CA ALA A 47 -9.91 37.54 0.96
C ALA A 47 -10.65 36.77 -0.15
N GLN A 48 -10.78 37.37 -1.34
CA GLN A 48 -11.41 36.73 -2.48
C GLN A 48 -10.57 35.56 -3.02
N LEU A 49 -9.25 35.72 -3.05
CA LEU A 49 -8.32 34.65 -3.44
C LEU A 49 -8.39 33.46 -2.49
N MET A 50 -8.61 33.66 -1.18
CA MET A 50 -8.78 32.55 -0.24
C MET A 50 -10.02 31.70 -0.57
N LEU A 51 -11.13 32.31 -0.99
CA LEU A 51 -12.30 31.54 -1.45
C LEU A 51 -12.04 30.83 -2.77
N ALA A 52 -11.38 31.51 -3.73
CA ALA A 52 -11.00 30.90 -4.99
C ALA A 52 -10.05 29.71 -4.76
N PHE A 53 -9.13 29.83 -3.80
CA PHE A 53 -8.23 28.76 -3.40
C PHE A 53 -8.96 27.59 -2.76
N THR A 54 -10.01 27.80 -1.96
CA THR A 54 -10.85 26.70 -1.46
C THR A 54 -11.53 25.94 -2.60
N VAL A 55 -12.12 26.66 -3.57
CA VAL A 55 -12.75 26.03 -4.74
C VAL A 55 -11.71 25.24 -5.55
N PHE A 56 -10.53 25.83 -5.76
CA PHE A 56 -9.41 25.14 -6.40
C PHE A 56 -8.98 23.89 -5.65
N LEU A 57 -8.81 23.97 -4.33
CA LEU A 57 -8.42 22.85 -3.48
C LEU A 57 -9.42 21.68 -3.59
N TYR A 58 -10.72 21.99 -3.56
CA TYR A 58 -11.76 20.97 -3.70
C TYR A 58 -11.84 20.41 -5.11
N GLY A 59 -11.64 21.25 -6.12
CA GLY A 59 -11.53 20.81 -7.51
C GLY A 59 -10.34 19.86 -7.71
N LEU A 60 -9.18 20.20 -7.15
CA LEU A 60 -7.98 19.36 -7.20
C LEU A 60 -8.17 18.04 -6.46
N MET A 61 -8.78 18.08 -5.27
CA MET A 61 -9.10 16.87 -4.51
C MET A 61 -10.05 15.96 -5.30
N PHE A 62 -11.14 16.50 -5.84
CA PHE A 62 -12.08 15.75 -6.65
C PHE A 62 -11.43 15.15 -7.90
N TYR A 63 -10.62 15.95 -8.61
CA TYR A 63 -9.83 15.48 -9.74
C TYR A 63 -8.88 14.34 -9.35
N SER A 64 -8.22 14.44 -8.19
CA SER A 64 -7.30 13.39 -7.72
C SER A 64 -8.03 12.07 -7.45
N PHE A 65 -9.20 12.12 -6.82
CA PHE A 65 -10.01 10.91 -6.61
C PHE A 65 -10.58 10.34 -7.91
N TRP A 66 -10.97 11.19 -8.85
CA TRP A 66 -11.42 10.73 -10.17
C TRP A 66 -10.27 10.07 -10.93
N GLU A 67 -9.18 10.80 -11.16
CA GLU A 67 -8.08 10.35 -12.02
C GLU A 67 -7.35 9.14 -11.43
N TYR A 68 -7.05 9.17 -10.13
CA TYR A 68 -6.25 8.13 -9.49
C TYR A 68 -7.07 7.05 -8.78
N GLY A 69 -8.41 7.19 -8.74
CA GLY A 69 -9.29 6.18 -8.13
C GLY A 69 -9.18 4.80 -8.78
N LYS A 70 -8.93 4.75 -10.09
CA LYS A 70 -8.68 3.51 -10.86
C LYS A 70 -7.43 2.74 -10.41
N LEU A 71 -6.47 3.42 -9.76
CA LEU A 71 -5.22 2.81 -9.28
C LEU A 71 -5.37 2.09 -7.93
N LEU A 72 -6.50 2.28 -7.24
CA LEU A 72 -6.77 1.55 -6.00
C LEU A 72 -6.90 0.05 -6.29
N LEU A 73 -6.57 -0.77 -5.30
CA LEU A 73 -6.75 -2.22 -5.42
C LEU A 73 -8.23 -2.58 -5.59
N PRO A 74 -8.55 -3.69 -6.28
CA PRO A 74 -9.92 -4.20 -6.34
C PRO A 74 -10.39 -4.63 -4.97
N ASP A 75 -11.66 -5.04 -4.90
CA ASP A 75 -12.21 -5.75 -3.75
C ASP A 75 -11.28 -6.87 -3.29
N SER A 76 -11.17 -7.04 -1.97
CA SER A 76 -10.29 -8.04 -1.37
C SER A 76 -10.68 -9.46 -1.80
N ALA A 77 -9.68 -10.27 -2.15
CA ALA A 77 -9.78 -11.70 -2.38
C ALA A 77 -9.64 -12.53 -1.09
N SER A 78 -9.97 -11.93 0.06
CA SER A 78 -9.98 -12.59 1.37
C SER A 78 -11.17 -12.14 2.21
N GLU A 79 -11.68 -13.05 3.05
CA GLU A 79 -12.79 -12.74 3.98
C GLU A 79 -12.43 -11.56 4.91
N HIS A 80 -11.17 -11.53 5.36
CA HIS A 80 -10.67 -10.58 6.35
C HIS A 80 -10.49 -9.18 5.77
N GLY A 81 -10.14 -9.08 4.48
CA GLY A 81 -9.87 -7.80 3.84
C GLY A 81 -11.11 -6.94 3.62
N HIS A 82 -12.32 -7.52 3.55
CA HIS A 82 -13.56 -6.72 3.48
C HIS A 82 -13.76 -5.83 4.71
N THR A 83 -13.49 -6.36 5.91
CA THR A 83 -13.56 -5.61 7.17
C THR A 83 -12.53 -4.48 7.17
N PHE A 84 -11.32 -4.76 6.67
CA PHE A 84 -10.27 -3.75 6.55
C PHE A 84 -10.65 -2.63 5.57
N ASP A 85 -11.15 -2.98 4.39
CA ASP A 85 -11.56 -2.03 3.37
C ASP A 85 -12.75 -1.17 3.87
N GLN A 86 -13.71 -1.73 4.62
CA GLN A 86 -14.77 -0.96 5.26
C GLN A 86 -14.23 0.05 6.29
N LEU A 87 -13.31 -0.37 7.17
CA LEU A 87 -12.69 0.52 8.14
C LEU A 87 -11.93 1.67 7.45
N MET A 88 -11.21 1.35 6.36
CA MET A 88 -10.53 2.34 5.54
C MET A 88 -11.52 3.33 4.91
N LEU A 89 -12.61 2.86 4.30
CA LEU A 89 -13.62 3.71 3.66
C LEU A 89 -14.35 4.61 4.66
N ILE A 90 -14.73 4.09 5.83
CA ILE A 90 -15.35 4.87 6.90
C ILE A 90 -14.38 5.96 7.38
N SER A 91 -13.11 5.58 7.63
CA SER A 91 -12.08 6.52 8.09
C SER A 91 -11.80 7.60 7.03
N MET A 92 -11.66 7.21 5.77
CA MET A 92 -11.47 8.12 4.65
C MET A 92 -12.64 9.09 4.50
N GLY A 93 -13.88 8.59 4.55
CA GLY A 93 -15.09 9.40 4.48
C GLY A 93 -15.18 10.43 5.62
N LEU A 94 -14.85 10.03 6.86
CA LEU A 94 -14.78 10.94 7.99
C LEU A 94 -13.71 12.02 7.80
N LEU A 95 -12.52 11.64 7.36
CA LEU A 95 -11.41 12.57 7.11
C LEU A 95 -11.77 13.58 6.03
N ILE A 96 -12.34 13.13 4.90
CA ILE A 96 -12.81 14.00 3.82
C ILE A 96 -13.89 14.95 4.35
N PHE A 97 -14.87 14.46 5.11
CA PHE A 97 -15.92 15.30 5.69
C PHE A 97 -15.36 16.40 6.60
N VAL A 98 -14.51 16.03 7.57
CA VAL A 98 -13.89 16.98 8.50
C VAL A 98 -12.99 17.97 7.76
N GLN A 99 -12.18 17.50 6.82
CA GLN A 99 -11.32 18.34 5.98
C GLN A 99 -12.15 19.35 5.18
N MET A 100 -13.24 18.92 4.54
CA MET A 100 -14.13 19.79 3.75
C MET A 100 -14.79 20.88 4.61
N ILE A 101 -15.13 20.59 5.86
CA ILE A 101 -15.67 21.61 6.77
C ILE A 101 -14.56 22.55 7.25
N THR A 102 -13.46 22.01 7.75
CA THR A 102 -12.37 22.81 8.31
C THR A 102 -11.74 23.72 7.27
N GLN A 103 -11.45 23.22 6.08
CA GLN A 103 -10.89 24.04 4.99
C GLN A 103 -11.85 25.15 4.58
N PHE A 104 -13.15 24.85 4.45
CA PHE A 104 -14.14 25.87 4.11
C PHE A 104 -14.22 26.95 5.19
N LEU A 105 -14.31 26.56 6.47
CA LEU A 105 -14.41 27.51 7.58
C LEU A 105 -13.18 28.41 7.69
N LEU A 106 -11.97 27.86 7.55
CA LEU A 106 -10.72 28.63 7.61
C LEU A 106 -10.65 29.71 6.52
N HIS A 107 -10.92 29.34 5.27
CA HIS A 107 -10.87 30.28 4.15
C HIS A 107 -12.05 31.24 4.13
N TRP A 108 -13.24 30.79 4.54
CA TRP A 108 -14.40 31.67 4.72
C TRP A 108 -14.16 32.67 5.84
N PHE A 109 -13.48 32.28 6.93
CA PHE A 109 -13.10 33.19 8.00
C PHE A 109 -12.17 34.29 7.47
N ALA A 110 -11.13 33.92 6.72
CA ALA A 110 -10.25 34.88 6.06
C ALA A 110 -11.04 35.83 5.14
N TYR A 111 -12.01 35.30 4.38
CA TYR A 111 -12.86 36.12 3.53
C TYR A 111 -13.77 37.09 4.29
N LYS A 112 -14.47 36.63 5.32
CA LYS A 112 -15.45 37.42 6.07
C LYS A 112 -14.80 38.46 6.99
N TYR A 113 -13.67 38.10 7.59
CA TYR A 113 -13.00 38.88 8.62
C TYR A 113 -11.70 39.53 8.15
N HIS A 114 -11.45 39.63 6.84
CA HIS A 114 -10.32 40.39 6.30
C HIS A 114 -10.25 41.82 6.84
N GLY A 115 -9.02 42.32 6.92
CA GLY A 115 -8.70 43.65 7.43
C GLY A 115 -9.43 44.76 6.67
N LYS A 116 -10.06 45.68 7.40
CA LYS A 116 -10.65 46.91 6.87
C LYS A 116 -10.29 48.07 7.76
N LYS A 117 -9.79 49.16 7.17
CA LYS A 117 -9.44 50.39 7.90
C LYS A 117 -10.64 50.88 8.72
N GLY A 118 -10.42 51.10 10.01
CA GLY A 118 -11.47 51.53 10.96
C GLY A 118 -12.31 50.40 11.57
N ARG A 119 -12.19 49.16 11.08
CA ARG A 119 -12.82 47.99 11.71
C ARG A 119 -11.96 47.52 12.87
N LYS A 120 -12.49 47.55 14.08
CA LYS A 120 -11.84 46.95 15.26
C LYS A 120 -12.13 45.45 15.28
N ALA A 121 -11.10 44.64 15.53
CA ALA A 121 -11.28 43.22 15.76
C ALA A 121 -12.09 43.00 17.04
N LEU A 122 -12.99 42.02 17.04
CA LEU A 122 -13.64 41.57 18.26
C LEU A 122 -12.57 40.88 19.11
N PHE A 123 -12.34 41.39 20.31
CA PHE A 123 -11.54 40.68 21.29
C PHE A 123 -12.41 39.62 21.96
N TYR A 124 -12.03 38.36 21.78
CA TYR A 124 -12.72 37.20 22.31
C TYR A 124 -11.65 36.17 22.68
N ALA A 125 -11.35 36.05 23.97
CA ALA A 125 -10.19 35.29 24.45
C ALA A 125 -10.46 33.78 24.52
N ASP A 126 -11.65 33.40 24.96
CA ASP A 126 -11.99 32.03 25.29
C ASP A 126 -13.51 31.76 25.19
N ASN A 127 -13.86 30.49 25.06
CA ASN A 127 -15.21 30.00 25.21
C ASN A 127 -15.20 28.54 25.65
N ASP A 128 -15.28 28.32 26.96
CA ASP A 128 -15.32 26.98 27.56
C ASP A 128 -16.33 26.04 26.90
N LYS A 129 -17.50 26.56 26.49
CA LYS A 129 -18.55 25.75 25.86
C LYS A 129 -18.14 25.29 24.46
N LEU A 130 -17.55 26.19 23.65
CA LEU A 130 -17.08 25.85 22.31
C LEU A 130 -15.87 24.92 22.38
N GLU A 131 -14.98 25.20 23.33
CA GLU A 131 -13.80 24.39 23.64
C GLU A 131 -14.18 22.97 24.04
N PHE A 132 -15.18 22.84 24.91
CA PHE A 132 -15.72 21.55 25.29
C PHE A 132 -16.30 20.79 24.08
N ILE A 133 -17.10 21.46 23.22
CA ILE A 133 -17.72 20.83 22.05
C ILE A 133 -16.66 20.31 21.07
N TRP A 134 -15.68 21.13 20.68
CA TRP A 134 -14.66 20.71 19.72
C TRP A 134 -13.63 19.73 20.29
N THR A 135 -13.61 19.54 21.61
CA THR A 135 -12.74 18.54 22.27
C THR A 135 -13.46 17.21 22.37
N ILE A 136 -14.73 17.23 22.81
CA ILE A 136 -15.51 16.01 23.02
C ILE A 136 -15.92 15.34 21.71
N ILE A 137 -16.26 16.10 20.66
CA ILE A 137 -16.64 15.50 19.37
C ILE A 137 -15.50 14.63 18.79
N PRO A 138 -14.25 15.12 18.64
CA PRO A 138 -13.14 14.27 18.21
C PRO A 138 -12.85 13.11 19.15
N VAL A 139 -12.94 13.32 20.47
CA VAL A 139 -12.73 12.23 21.44
C VAL A 139 -13.73 11.09 21.21
N ILE A 140 -15.02 11.40 21.06
CA ILE A 140 -16.05 10.37 20.82
C ILE A 140 -15.85 9.71 19.46
N ALA A 141 -15.60 10.49 18.41
CA ALA A 141 -15.39 9.96 17.06
C ALA A 141 -14.18 9.02 16.99
N LEU A 142 -13.04 9.44 17.54
CA LEU A 142 -11.83 8.63 17.59
C LEU A 142 -11.99 7.42 18.50
N ALA A 143 -12.65 7.56 19.66
CA ALA A 143 -12.92 6.41 20.53
C ALA A 143 -13.76 5.35 19.81
N GLY A 144 -14.81 5.75 19.08
CA GLY A 144 -15.62 4.83 18.27
C GLY A 144 -14.80 4.10 17.21
N LEU A 145 -13.97 4.83 16.44
CA LEU A 145 -13.10 4.23 15.43
C LEU A 145 -12.04 3.30 16.02
N ILE A 146 -11.41 3.69 17.14
CA ILE A 146 -10.40 2.86 17.83
C ILE A 146 -11.03 1.57 18.35
N ILE A 147 -12.22 1.65 18.96
CA ILE A 147 -12.92 0.46 19.47
C ILE A 147 -13.28 -0.48 18.31
N TYR A 148 -13.85 0.06 17.23
CA TYR A 148 -14.17 -0.74 16.05
C TYR A 148 -12.91 -1.38 15.44
N GLY A 149 -11.85 -0.61 15.25
CA GLY A 149 -10.57 -1.11 14.75
C GLY A 149 -9.92 -2.14 15.66
N LEU A 150 -10.05 -2.02 16.99
CA LEU A 150 -9.53 -3.00 17.95
C LEU A 150 -10.26 -4.34 17.85
N PHE A 151 -11.60 -4.32 17.73
CA PHE A 151 -12.37 -5.55 17.50
C PHE A 151 -12.01 -6.19 16.17
N SER A 152 -11.96 -5.43 15.08
CA SER A 152 -11.52 -5.95 13.78
C SER A 152 -10.11 -6.53 13.84
N TRP A 153 -9.17 -5.86 14.52
CA TRP A 153 -7.81 -6.37 14.68
C TRP A 153 -7.78 -7.67 15.49
N ASN A 154 -8.56 -7.75 16.58
CA ASN A 154 -8.62 -8.95 17.41
C ASN A 154 -9.22 -10.15 16.65
N ASP A 155 -10.29 -9.93 15.88
CA ASP A 155 -10.93 -10.98 15.09
C ASP A 155 -9.97 -11.49 13.99
N ILE A 156 -9.20 -10.60 13.36
CA ILE A 156 -8.23 -10.97 12.33
C ILE A 156 -7.00 -11.69 12.92
N MET A 157 -6.54 -11.28 14.10
CA MET A 157 -5.32 -11.83 14.71
C MET A 157 -5.56 -13.05 15.59
N ASN A 158 -6.81 -13.34 15.94
CA ASN A 158 -7.17 -14.56 16.65
C ASN A 158 -7.28 -15.73 15.67
N LEU A 159 -6.14 -16.37 15.41
CA LEU A 159 -6.06 -17.52 14.50
C LEU A 159 -6.47 -18.80 15.24
N GLU A 160 -7.60 -19.38 14.85
CA GLU A 160 -8.05 -20.69 15.34
C GLU A 160 -7.62 -21.78 14.35
N GLU A 161 -6.81 -22.72 14.82
CA GLU A 161 -6.49 -23.94 14.06
C GLU A 161 -7.68 -24.89 14.12
N THR A 162 -8.39 -25.04 13.00
CA THR A 162 -9.50 -25.99 12.83
C THR A 162 -9.06 -27.25 12.09
N ASP A 163 -9.94 -28.25 12.05
CA ASP A 163 -9.71 -29.47 11.27
C ASP A 163 -9.58 -29.22 9.75
N GLU A 164 -9.98 -28.05 9.27
CA GLU A 164 -9.90 -27.65 7.86
C GLU A 164 -8.74 -26.69 7.60
N THR A 165 -8.02 -26.22 8.64
CA THR A 165 -6.98 -25.20 8.47
C THR A 165 -5.76 -25.77 7.74
N LEU A 166 -5.31 -25.05 6.71
CA LEU A 166 -4.05 -25.29 6.02
C LEU A 166 -2.92 -24.53 6.73
N VAL A 167 -1.85 -25.22 7.12
CA VAL A 167 -0.69 -24.62 7.80
C VAL A 167 0.47 -24.52 6.82
N VAL A 168 0.94 -23.30 6.57
CA VAL A 168 2.01 -23.01 5.60
C VAL A 168 3.09 -22.19 6.27
N GLU A 169 4.36 -22.56 6.14
CA GLU A 169 5.47 -21.67 6.45
C GLU A 169 5.91 -20.91 5.20
N ILE A 170 6.01 -19.59 5.31
CA ILE A 170 6.66 -18.72 4.33
C ILE A 170 8.05 -18.36 4.85
N TYR A 171 9.05 -18.84 4.14
CA TYR A 171 10.46 -18.67 4.47
C TYR A 171 11.10 -17.57 3.60
N ALA A 172 11.73 -16.59 4.26
CA ALA A 172 12.31 -15.41 3.62
C ALA A 172 13.84 -15.44 3.67
N TYR A 173 14.49 -15.08 2.57
CA TYR A 173 15.94 -14.84 2.51
C TYR A 173 16.27 -13.84 1.39
N GLN A 174 17.45 -13.23 1.41
CA GLN A 174 17.90 -12.30 0.37
C GLN A 174 18.22 -13.07 -0.93
N PHE A 175 17.50 -12.92 -2.03
CA PHE A 175 16.25 -12.16 -2.22
C PHE A 175 15.20 -13.03 -2.90
N ASP A 176 14.55 -13.88 -2.12
CA ASP A 176 13.49 -14.77 -2.61
C ASP A 176 12.64 -15.30 -1.45
N TRP A 177 11.52 -15.93 -1.79
CA TRP A 177 10.65 -16.63 -0.87
C TRP A 177 10.64 -18.13 -1.18
N ARG A 178 10.36 -18.93 -0.16
CA ARG A 178 9.97 -20.34 -0.31
C ARG A 178 8.77 -20.60 0.57
N ALA A 179 7.96 -21.57 0.20
CA ALA A 179 6.88 -22.05 1.05
C ALA A 179 7.14 -23.51 1.43
N ARG A 180 6.65 -23.90 2.61
CA ARG A 180 6.40 -25.30 2.92
C ARG A 180 5.03 -25.50 3.55
N TYR A 181 4.37 -26.57 3.16
CA TYR A 181 3.11 -27.01 3.75
C TYR A 181 3.41 -28.01 4.84
N ALA A 182 2.72 -27.91 5.96
CA ALA A 182 2.64 -29.01 6.90
C ALA A 182 1.92 -30.17 6.22
N GLY A 183 2.34 -31.40 6.52
CA GLY A 183 1.66 -32.57 5.98
C GLY A 183 0.36 -32.88 6.72
N ASN A 184 0.00 -34.16 6.76
CA ASN A 184 -1.30 -34.60 7.27
C ASN A 184 -1.48 -34.37 8.78
N ASP A 185 -0.37 -34.24 9.50
CA ASP A 185 -0.36 -33.95 10.94
C ASP A 185 -0.50 -32.45 11.28
N LYS A 186 -0.51 -31.58 10.24
CA LYS A 186 -0.62 -30.11 10.32
C LYS A 186 0.46 -29.44 11.17
N THR A 187 1.54 -30.16 11.45
CA THR A 187 2.61 -29.71 12.32
C THR A 187 3.88 -29.56 11.50
N LEU A 188 4.29 -28.31 11.29
CA LEU A 188 5.57 -28.04 10.63
C LEU A 188 6.74 -28.59 11.47
N GLY A 189 7.58 -29.40 10.84
CA GLY A 189 8.82 -29.89 11.44
C GLY A 189 9.74 -28.76 11.92
N LYS A 190 10.56 -29.04 12.93
CA LYS A 190 11.57 -28.08 13.39
C LYS A 190 12.55 -27.73 12.28
N ALA A 191 13.00 -26.48 12.29
CA ALA A 191 13.96 -26.00 11.32
C ALA A 191 15.01 -25.09 11.96
N ASN A 192 16.24 -25.17 11.45
CA ASN A 192 17.35 -24.31 11.80
C ASN A 192 18.21 -24.02 10.56
N VAL A 193 18.63 -22.76 10.40
CA VAL A 193 19.49 -22.34 9.28
C VAL A 193 20.81 -23.14 9.17
N ARG A 194 21.26 -23.77 10.26
CA ARG A 194 22.46 -24.63 10.28
C ARG A 194 22.30 -25.97 9.56
N PHE A 195 21.06 -26.40 9.33
CA PHE A 195 20.76 -27.65 8.62
C PHE A 195 20.60 -27.44 7.10
N ILE A 196 20.79 -26.21 6.61
CA ILE A 196 20.68 -25.91 5.18
C ILE A 196 21.86 -26.55 4.44
N GLU A 197 21.59 -27.61 3.69
CA GLU A 197 22.58 -28.32 2.88
C GLU A 197 21.92 -29.10 1.73
N GLY A 198 22.47 -28.96 0.52
CA GLY A 198 21.99 -29.68 -0.67
C GLY A 198 20.53 -29.39 -0.97
N VAL A 199 19.68 -30.42 -0.92
CA VAL A 199 18.23 -30.31 -1.17
C VAL A 199 17.44 -29.71 0.00
N ASN A 200 18.01 -29.66 1.21
CA ASN A 200 17.35 -29.09 2.38
C ASN A 200 17.47 -27.55 2.38
N GLN A 201 16.67 -26.89 1.54
CA GLN A 201 16.76 -25.43 1.35
C GLN A 201 16.26 -24.63 2.56
N LEU A 202 15.38 -25.21 3.39
CA LEU A 202 14.74 -24.51 4.51
C LEU A 202 15.39 -24.83 5.86
N GLY A 203 16.35 -25.74 5.89
CA GLY A 203 17.06 -26.19 7.09
C GLY A 203 16.17 -27.01 8.02
N LEU A 204 15.35 -27.89 7.47
CA LEU A 204 14.48 -28.77 8.26
C LEU A 204 15.31 -29.81 9.02
N ASP A 205 14.91 -30.14 10.25
CA ASP A 205 15.57 -31.13 11.08
C ASP A 205 15.10 -32.54 10.68
N GLU A 206 15.96 -33.28 9.98
CA GLU A 206 15.71 -34.66 9.53
C GLU A 206 15.47 -35.64 10.70
N SER A 207 15.82 -35.28 11.95
CA SER A 207 15.57 -36.12 13.13
C SER A 207 14.20 -35.91 13.76
N ASP A 208 13.46 -34.89 13.32
CA ASP A 208 12.12 -34.58 13.82
C ASP A 208 11.06 -35.31 12.97
N PRO A 209 10.22 -36.19 13.55
CA PRO A 209 9.24 -36.96 12.78
C PRO A 209 8.22 -36.09 12.02
N TYR A 210 7.90 -34.90 12.55
CA TYR A 210 7.02 -33.90 11.92
C TYR A 210 7.61 -33.27 10.66
N THR A 211 8.90 -33.52 10.36
CA THR A 211 9.56 -33.01 9.16
C THR A 211 9.33 -33.92 7.96
N GLU A 212 8.98 -35.19 8.16
CA GLU A 212 8.99 -36.19 7.09
C GLU A 212 7.95 -35.91 5.98
N ASP A 213 6.76 -35.43 6.37
CA ASP A 213 5.64 -35.15 5.47
C ASP A 213 5.51 -33.67 5.08
N ASP A 214 6.44 -32.79 5.50
CA ASP A 214 6.51 -31.41 5.05
C ASP A 214 6.77 -31.36 3.52
N VAL A 215 6.05 -30.48 2.82
CA VAL A 215 6.17 -30.33 1.36
C VAL A 215 6.76 -28.96 1.03
N ILE A 216 7.95 -28.92 0.42
CA ILE A 216 8.67 -27.67 0.07
C ILE A 216 8.38 -27.29 -1.37
N VAL A 217 7.98 -26.04 -1.61
CA VAL A 217 7.62 -25.53 -2.94
C VAL A 217 8.22 -24.15 -3.23
N ASN A 218 8.22 -23.78 -4.51
CA ASN A 218 8.66 -22.46 -4.99
C ASN A 218 7.48 -21.53 -5.35
N GLU A 219 6.31 -22.09 -5.62
CA GLU A 219 5.06 -21.36 -5.93
C GLU A 219 4.03 -21.67 -4.85
N LEU A 220 3.26 -20.67 -4.42
CA LEU A 220 2.28 -20.83 -3.34
C LEU A 220 0.89 -21.08 -3.92
N HIS A 221 0.40 -22.31 -3.81
CA HIS A 221 -0.98 -22.66 -4.12
C HIS A 221 -1.86 -22.59 -2.87
N LEU A 222 -3.06 -22.05 -2.99
CA LEU A 222 -4.02 -21.91 -1.91
C LEU A 222 -5.43 -22.35 -2.36
N PRO A 223 -6.11 -23.19 -1.58
CA PRO A 223 -7.50 -23.52 -1.84
C PRO A 223 -8.44 -22.37 -1.45
N LYS A 224 -9.37 -22.02 -2.34
CA LYS A 224 -10.43 -21.06 -2.08
C LYS A 224 -11.38 -21.56 -1.00
N GLY A 225 -11.80 -20.66 -0.11
CA GLY A 225 -12.76 -20.94 0.95
C GLY A 225 -12.21 -21.70 2.16
N ARG A 226 -10.94 -22.14 2.10
CA ARG A 226 -10.28 -22.86 3.19
C ARG A 226 -9.41 -21.92 4.02
N PRO A 227 -9.53 -21.91 5.36
CA PRO A 227 -8.69 -21.06 6.21
C PRO A 227 -7.22 -21.45 6.10
N VAL A 228 -6.34 -20.46 5.93
CA VAL A 228 -4.89 -20.67 5.85
C VAL A 228 -4.19 -19.90 6.97
N ILE A 229 -3.34 -20.60 7.73
CA ILE A 229 -2.44 -20.00 8.71
C ILE A 229 -1.03 -20.02 8.16
N PHE A 230 -0.47 -18.83 7.99
CA PHE A 230 0.92 -18.63 7.60
C PHE A 230 1.79 -18.45 8.83
N LYS A 231 2.84 -19.25 8.93
CA LYS A 231 3.97 -19.05 9.84
C LYS A 231 5.12 -18.43 9.04
N PHE A 232 5.76 -17.40 9.54
CA PHE A 232 6.80 -16.70 8.81
C PHE A 232 8.13 -16.84 9.51
N ARG A 233 9.18 -17.16 8.75
CA ARG A 233 10.55 -17.30 9.26
C ARG A 233 11.55 -16.64 8.32
N SER A 234 12.48 -15.87 8.88
CA SER A 234 13.57 -15.26 8.11
C SER A 234 14.88 -15.99 8.35
N GLN A 235 15.63 -16.21 7.27
CA GLN A 235 16.99 -16.72 7.31
C GLN A 235 18.00 -15.69 7.82
N ASP A 236 17.84 -14.43 7.39
CA ASP A 236 18.90 -13.43 7.40
C ASP A 236 18.48 -12.10 8.04
N VAL A 237 17.71 -11.27 7.34
CA VAL A 237 17.35 -9.90 7.74
C VAL A 237 15.86 -9.76 7.93
N LEU A 238 15.41 -8.57 8.34
CA LEU A 238 13.99 -8.27 8.39
C LEU A 238 13.41 -8.21 6.96
N HIS A 239 12.34 -8.98 6.74
CA HIS A 239 11.47 -8.87 5.58
C HIS A 239 10.05 -8.53 6.04
N SER A 240 9.11 -8.34 5.12
CA SER A 240 7.69 -8.30 5.45
C SER A 240 6.91 -8.93 4.32
N ALA A 241 6.22 -10.03 4.63
CA ALA A 241 5.34 -10.71 3.70
C ALA A 241 4.08 -9.86 3.52
N TYR A 242 3.86 -9.36 2.31
CA TYR A 242 2.70 -8.55 1.96
C TYR A 242 1.91 -9.22 0.84
N PHE A 243 0.63 -9.45 1.09
CA PHE A 243 -0.34 -10.08 0.19
C PHE A 243 -1.36 -9.01 -0.22
N PRO A 244 -1.10 -8.21 -1.27
CA PRO A 244 -1.83 -6.96 -1.52
C PRO A 244 -3.33 -7.19 -1.73
N HIS A 245 -3.68 -8.17 -2.56
CA HIS A 245 -5.07 -8.49 -2.91
C HIS A 245 -5.85 -9.16 -1.77
N PHE A 246 -5.16 -9.62 -0.72
CA PHE A 246 -5.77 -10.26 0.45
C PHE A 246 -5.78 -9.34 1.68
N ARG A 247 -5.25 -8.12 1.57
CA ARG A 247 -5.07 -7.14 2.67
C ARG A 247 -4.33 -7.70 3.88
N ALA A 248 -3.43 -8.66 3.65
CA ALA A 248 -2.66 -9.31 4.69
C ALA A 248 -1.20 -8.85 4.65
N GLN A 249 -0.64 -8.54 5.81
CA GLN A 249 0.78 -8.22 5.94
C GLN A 249 1.33 -8.67 7.29
N MET A 250 2.51 -9.29 7.28
CA MET A 250 3.25 -9.61 8.50
C MET A 250 4.75 -9.33 8.33
N ASN A 251 5.40 -8.85 9.38
CA ASN A 251 6.86 -8.71 9.38
C ASN A 251 7.49 -10.09 9.59
N VAL A 252 8.53 -10.41 8.83
CA VAL A 252 9.24 -11.70 8.93
C VAL A 252 10.58 -11.44 9.60
N VAL A 253 10.71 -11.96 10.83
CA VAL A 253 11.76 -11.53 11.77
C VAL A 253 12.78 -12.64 12.01
N PRO A 254 14.09 -12.40 11.81
CA PRO A 254 15.11 -13.39 12.14
C PRO A 254 15.05 -13.80 13.62
N GLY A 255 15.00 -15.11 13.87
CA GLY A 255 14.97 -15.67 15.23
C GLY A 255 13.61 -15.67 15.92
N MET A 256 12.53 -15.26 15.25
CA MET A 256 11.16 -15.34 15.77
C MET A 256 10.21 -15.83 14.69
N ILE A 257 9.30 -16.73 15.05
CA ILE A 257 8.19 -17.11 14.18
C ILE A 257 7.05 -16.13 14.45
N THR A 258 6.66 -15.40 13.41
CA THR A 258 5.45 -14.57 13.40
C THR A 258 4.37 -15.31 12.61
N GLN A 259 3.11 -14.97 12.80
CA GLN A 259 2.01 -15.63 12.10
C GLN A 259 0.91 -14.66 11.70
N PHE A 260 0.20 -15.01 10.65
CA PHE A 260 -0.99 -14.33 10.16
C PHE A 260 -1.83 -15.34 9.39
N GLY A 261 -3.14 -15.15 9.32
CA GLY A 261 -4.02 -16.03 8.56
C GLY A 261 -5.07 -15.27 7.79
N PHE A 262 -5.57 -15.90 6.74
CA PHE A 262 -6.74 -15.44 6.00
C PHE A 262 -7.37 -16.61 5.23
N THR A 263 -8.63 -16.44 4.86
CA THR A 263 -9.38 -17.35 3.98
C THR A 263 -9.47 -16.71 2.59
N PRO A 264 -8.92 -17.31 1.53
CA PRO A 264 -9.08 -16.81 0.16
C PRO A 264 -10.53 -16.91 -0.30
N THR A 265 -11.06 -15.91 -1.02
CA THR A 265 -12.47 -15.89 -1.47
C THR A 265 -12.65 -15.96 -2.99
N LEU A 266 -11.61 -15.65 -3.75
CA LEU A 266 -11.63 -15.66 -5.22
C LEU A 266 -10.43 -16.44 -5.75
N THR A 267 -10.68 -17.37 -6.67
CA THR A 267 -9.59 -18.03 -7.41
C THR A 267 -8.84 -17.01 -8.26
N THR A 268 -7.62 -17.36 -8.68
CA THR A 268 -6.84 -16.55 -9.63
C THR A 268 -7.63 -16.33 -10.92
N GLU A 269 -8.30 -17.37 -11.40
CA GLU A 269 -9.12 -17.29 -12.61
C GLU A 269 -10.38 -16.43 -12.40
N GLU A 270 -11.09 -16.59 -11.29
CA GLU A 270 -12.25 -15.73 -10.98
C GLU A 270 -11.88 -14.25 -10.92
N MET A 271 -10.72 -13.92 -10.31
CA MET A 271 -10.23 -12.54 -10.26
C MET A 271 -9.94 -12.00 -11.66
N ARG A 272 -9.32 -12.79 -12.55
CA ARG A 272 -9.06 -12.42 -13.95
C ARG A 272 -10.35 -12.08 -14.71
N GLN A 273 -11.44 -12.77 -14.39
CA GLN A 273 -12.75 -12.58 -15.02
C GLN A 273 -13.58 -11.43 -14.42
N THR A 274 -13.10 -10.75 -13.36
CA THR A 274 -13.81 -9.58 -12.84
C THR A 274 -13.77 -8.41 -13.82
N ASP A 275 -14.86 -7.65 -13.92
CA ASP A 275 -14.93 -6.46 -14.79
C ASP A 275 -13.75 -5.50 -14.55
N TYR A 276 -13.35 -5.33 -13.29
CA TYR A 276 -12.21 -4.49 -12.92
C TYR A 276 -10.87 -5.03 -13.44
N MET A 277 -10.60 -6.35 -13.33
CA MET A 277 -9.36 -6.91 -13.86
C MET A 277 -9.32 -6.91 -15.37
N VAL A 278 -10.43 -7.26 -16.03
CA VAL A 278 -10.51 -7.26 -17.49
C VAL A 278 -10.14 -5.87 -18.04
N ASP A 279 -10.78 -4.81 -17.53
CA ASP A 279 -10.49 -3.42 -17.92
C ASP A 279 -9.04 -3.02 -17.62
N LYS A 280 -8.53 -3.39 -16.44
CA LYS A 280 -7.17 -3.06 -16.03
C LYS A 280 -6.10 -3.76 -16.85
N VAL A 281 -6.24 -5.07 -17.06
CA VAL A 281 -5.29 -5.89 -17.84
C VAL A 281 -5.31 -5.44 -19.30
N GLN A 282 -6.49 -5.17 -19.87
CA GLN A 282 -6.60 -4.60 -21.21
C GLN A 282 -5.83 -3.27 -21.31
N THR A 283 -6.08 -2.33 -20.38
CA THR A 283 -5.39 -1.03 -20.36
C THR A 283 -3.87 -1.20 -20.24
N ILE A 284 -3.41 -2.12 -19.40
CA ILE A 284 -1.97 -2.41 -19.25
C ILE A 284 -1.39 -2.94 -20.56
N ASN A 285 -2.07 -3.86 -21.23
CA ASN A 285 -1.59 -4.47 -22.46
C ASN A 285 -1.57 -3.48 -23.63
N GLU A 286 -2.55 -2.59 -23.73
CA GLU A 286 -2.52 -1.47 -24.69
C GLU A 286 -1.27 -0.59 -24.48
N ILE A 287 -0.96 -0.22 -23.24
CA ILE A 287 0.25 0.56 -22.90
C ILE A 287 1.54 -0.23 -23.21
N ARG A 288 1.56 -1.54 -22.93
CA ARG A 288 2.73 -2.40 -23.20
C ARG A 288 2.97 -2.56 -24.69
N GLU A 289 1.92 -2.66 -25.50
CA GLU A 289 2.02 -2.69 -26.96
C GLU A 289 2.61 -1.37 -27.49
N GLU A 290 2.11 -0.22 -27.04
CA GLU A 290 2.64 1.10 -27.41
C GLU A 290 4.13 1.24 -27.05
N ASN A 291 4.51 0.84 -25.83
CA ASN A 291 5.91 0.88 -25.38
C ASN A 291 6.79 -0.11 -26.14
N SER A 292 6.24 -1.26 -26.55
CA SER A 292 6.98 -2.26 -27.32
C SER A 292 7.42 -1.71 -28.67
N ILE A 293 6.58 -0.89 -29.33
CA ILE A 293 6.95 -0.23 -30.59
C ILE A 293 8.17 0.69 -30.39
N GLU A 294 8.23 1.43 -29.29
CA GLU A 294 9.38 2.29 -28.97
C GLU A 294 10.64 1.47 -28.65
N LEU A 295 10.51 0.39 -27.87
CA LEU A 295 11.61 -0.50 -27.52
C LEU A 295 12.21 -1.20 -28.76
N GLU A 296 11.35 -1.76 -29.61
CA GLU A 296 11.78 -2.40 -30.85
C GLU A 296 12.50 -1.41 -31.79
N ALA A 297 12.04 -0.15 -31.86
CA ALA A 297 12.72 0.90 -32.62
C ALA A 297 14.11 1.23 -32.07
N GLN A 298 14.36 0.99 -30.78
CA GLN A 298 15.66 1.13 -30.12
C GLN A 298 16.53 -0.14 -30.23
N GLY A 299 16.00 -1.23 -30.80
CA GLY A 299 16.66 -2.51 -30.93
C GLY A 299 16.52 -3.43 -29.71
N ASP A 300 15.64 -3.07 -28.77
CA ASP A 300 15.26 -3.90 -27.63
C ASP A 300 14.11 -4.86 -27.98
N MET A 301 13.81 -5.80 -27.09
CA MET A 301 12.72 -6.76 -27.27
C MET A 301 11.37 -6.14 -26.88
N ALA A 302 10.30 -6.54 -27.59
CA ALA A 302 8.93 -6.23 -27.19
C ALA A 302 8.62 -6.79 -25.79
N LEU A 303 7.70 -6.11 -25.10
CA LEU A 303 7.21 -6.55 -23.79
C LEU A 303 6.21 -7.68 -23.99
N GLU A 304 6.31 -8.73 -23.17
CA GLU A 304 5.30 -9.80 -23.13
C GLU A 304 3.93 -9.27 -22.70
N GLU A 305 2.84 -9.90 -23.13
CA GLU A 305 1.51 -9.58 -22.63
C GLU A 305 1.45 -9.81 -21.11
N TYR A 306 0.82 -8.89 -20.41
CA TYR A 306 0.58 -9.00 -18.98
C TYR A 306 -0.68 -9.84 -18.74
N GLU A 307 -0.53 -10.86 -17.91
CA GLU A 307 -1.63 -11.60 -17.31
C GLU A 307 -1.64 -11.33 -15.80
N PHE A 308 -2.83 -11.28 -15.20
CA PHE A 308 -2.95 -11.08 -13.77
C PHE A 308 -2.54 -12.35 -13.01
N ASP A 309 -1.70 -12.17 -12.00
CA ASP A 309 -1.42 -13.14 -10.96
C ASP A 309 -1.44 -12.48 -9.58
N TYR A 310 -1.77 -13.26 -8.55
CA TYR A 310 -1.53 -12.84 -7.19
C TYR A 310 -0.05 -12.98 -6.85
N PHE A 311 0.47 -12.03 -6.08
CA PHE A 311 1.86 -12.04 -5.64
C PHE A 311 1.95 -11.80 -4.14
N LEU A 312 2.85 -12.57 -3.51
CA LEU A 312 3.49 -12.21 -2.27
C LEU A 312 4.65 -11.26 -2.60
N LEU A 313 4.68 -10.10 -1.94
CA LEU A 313 5.73 -9.10 -2.11
C LEU A 313 6.47 -8.86 -0.79
N CYS A 314 7.72 -8.41 -0.89
CA CYS A 314 8.45 -7.89 0.26
C CYS A 314 8.08 -6.42 0.52
N ASN A 315 7.56 -6.11 1.72
CA ASN A 315 7.21 -4.75 2.16
C ASN A 315 8.09 -4.24 3.32
N LYS A 316 9.33 -4.71 3.40
CA LYS A 316 10.36 -4.20 4.31
C LYS A 316 11.69 -4.18 3.59
N ILE A 317 12.35 -3.02 3.54
CA ILE A 317 13.65 -2.87 2.88
C ILE A 317 14.63 -3.91 3.44
N CYS A 318 14.99 -4.87 2.60
CA CYS A 318 15.83 -6.01 2.95
C CYS A 318 17.15 -6.04 2.18
N GLY A 319 17.48 -5.04 1.36
CA GLY A 319 18.76 -4.94 0.66
C GLY A 319 18.63 -4.54 -0.82
N ALA A 320 19.70 -4.78 -1.60
CA ALA A 320 19.85 -4.25 -2.97
C ALA A 320 18.77 -4.73 -3.96
N SER A 321 18.30 -5.97 -3.84
CA SER A 321 17.26 -6.53 -4.73
C SER A 321 15.90 -6.63 -4.07
N HIS A 322 15.63 -5.80 -3.04
CA HIS A 322 14.35 -5.75 -2.32
C HIS A 322 13.14 -5.64 -3.26
N TYR A 323 13.26 -4.83 -4.32
CA TYR A 323 12.18 -4.58 -5.28
C TYR A 323 11.81 -5.80 -6.14
N ASN A 324 12.68 -6.82 -6.21
CA ASN A 324 12.51 -7.98 -7.08
C ASN A 324 12.12 -9.26 -6.30
N MET A 325 11.76 -9.11 -5.02
CA MET A 325 11.48 -10.24 -4.13
C MET A 325 9.98 -10.53 -4.12
N GLN A 326 9.54 -11.37 -5.06
CA GLN A 326 8.15 -11.77 -5.23
C GLN A 326 7.99 -13.29 -5.35
N MET A 327 6.84 -13.81 -4.91
CA MET A 327 6.44 -15.20 -5.12
C MET A 327 5.02 -15.22 -5.65
N LYS A 328 4.81 -15.98 -6.73
CA LYS A 328 3.49 -16.16 -7.34
C LYS A 328 2.59 -16.93 -6.37
N ILE A 329 1.33 -16.52 -6.33
CA ILE A 329 0.27 -17.17 -5.57
C ILE A 329 -0.80 -17.61 -6.55
N VAL A 330 -1.16 -18.88 -6.51
CA VAL A 330 -2.27 -19.45 -7.27
C VAL A 330 -3.37 -19.78 -6.28
N VAL A 331 -4.56 -19.19 -6.46
CA VAL A 331 -5.75 -19.58 -5.70
C VAL A 331 -6.64 -20.39 -6.63
N GLU A 332 -7.06 -21.57 -6.20
CA GLU A 332 -7.82 -22.52 -7.01
C GLU A 332 -8.91 -23.21 -6.18
N GLU A 333 -9.76 -23.99 -6.83
CA GLU A 333 -10.76 -24.81 -6.12
C GLU A 333 -10.06 -25.97 -5.40
N GLU A 334 -10.68 -26.50 -4.33
CA GLU A 334 -10.06 -27.53 -3.47
C GLU A 334 -9.58 -28.77 -4.28
N GLU A 335 -10.36 -29.19 -5.28
CA GLU A 335 -10.01 -30.35 -6.13
C GLU A 335 -8.73 -30.12 -6.94
N ASP A 336 -8.54 -28.93 -7.50
CA ASP A 336 -7.36 -28.57 -8.29
C ASP A 336 -6.12 -28.43 -7.37
N PHE A 337 -6.31 -27.83 -6.19
CA PHE A 337 -5.27 -27.75 -5.17
C PHE A 337 -4.80 -29.13 -4.71
N ASP A 338 -5.74 -30.04 -4.42
CA ASP A 338 -5.43 -31.41 -4.01
C ASP A 338 -4.71 -32.19 -5.12
N ALA A 339 -5.13 -31.99 -6.38
CA ALA A 339 -4.47 -32.58 -7.54
C ALA A 339 -3.02 -32.08 -7.65
N TRP A 340 -2.80 -30.77 -7.56
CA TRP A 340 -1.47 -30.17 -7.58
C TRP A 340 -0.60 -30.65 -6.39
N MET A 341 -1.19 -30.72 -5.19
CA MET A 341 -0.50 -31.16 -3.98
C MET A 341 -0.03 -32.61 -4.10
N SER A 342 -0.82 -33.48 -4.76
CA SER A 342 -0.47 -34.89 -4.97
C SER A 342 0.73 -35.11 -5.89
N GLU A 343 1.09 -34.12 -6.70
CA GLU A 343 2.29 -34.14 -7.56
C GLU A 343 3.55 -33.69 -6.82
N GLN A 344 3.41 -33.06 -5.66
CA GLN A 344 4.54 -32.56 -4.88
C GLN A 344 5.23 -33.69 -4.11
N GLN A 345 6.52 -33.49 -3.85
CA GLN A 345 7.31 -34.44 -3.08
C GLN A 345 7.35 -34.04 -1.61
N THR A 346 7.19 -35.02 -0.72
CA THR A 346 7.46 -34.79 0.70
C THR A 346 8.96 -34.62 0.95
N PHE A 347 9.32 -34.03 2.07
CA PHE A 347 10.71 -33.85 2.45
C PHE A 347 11.44 -35.20 2.61
N GLN A 348 10.76 -36.23 3.13
CA GLN A 348 11.30 -37.59 3.17
C GLN A 348 11.62 -38.12 1.76
N GLU A 349 10.73 -37.93 0.79
CA GLU A 349 10.97 -38.35 -0.60
C GLU A 349 12.06 -37.54 -1.29
N LEU A 350 12.18 -36.25 -0.98
CA LEU A 350 13.24 -35.36 -1.49
C LEU A 350 14.61 -35.78 -0.97
N THR A 351 14.71 -36.12 0.32
CA THR A 351 15.98 -36.50 0.96
C THR A 351 16.38 -37.94 0.65
N ALA A 352 15.44 -38.86 0.44
CA ALA A 352 15.71 -40.25 0.04
C ALA A 352 16.38 -40.40 -1.34
N LYS A 353 16.40 -39.32 -2.15
CA LYS A 353 17.07 -39.27 -3.46
C LYS A 353 18.54 -38.80 -3.40
N LYS A 354 19.06 -38.44 -2.23
CA LYS A 354 20.51 -38.24 -1.97
C LYS A 354 21.25 -39.57 -2.00
#